data_AF-A0A286GH42-F1
#
_entry.id   AF-A0A286GH42-F1
#
_cell.length_a   1.000
_cell.length_b   1.000
_cell.length_c   1.000
_cell.angle_alpha   90.00
_cell.angle_beta   90.00
_cell.angle_gamma   90.00
#
_symmetry.space_group_name_H-M   'P 1'
#
loop_
_entity.id
_entity.type
_entity.pdbx_description
1 polymer ?
#
loop_
_entity_poly.entity_id
_entity_poly.type
_entity_poly.pdbx_seq_one_letter_code
_entity_poly.pdbx_strand_id
1 'polypeptide(L)'
;MSHISMHDRSLGDLVGTLGRDVVRLVRQEIQLARAEADESLKKAIAALVTIGVALAIALAGLVILLLAAVTALSNVWEPWVASLVVGGIAVIVAVIMGMSGQKKLRTTSLAPRRTRESLQHDREMVREHVR
;
A
#
# COMPACT_ATOMS: atom_id res chain seq x y z
N MET A 1 20.13 -46.66 46.83
CA MET A 1 18.86 -47.16 46.27
C MET A 1 17.94 -45.95 46.03
N SER A 2 18.13 -45.25 44.91
CA SER A 2 17.30 -44.12 44.51
C SER A 2 16.28 -44.61 43.49
N HIS A 3 15.01 -44.58 43.87
CA HIS A 3 13.89 -45.00 43.04
C HIS A 3 13.78 -44.10 41.80
N ILE A 4 14.01 -44.66 40.62
CA ILE A 4 13.61 -44.04 39.34
C ILE A 4 12.16 -44.44 39.13
N SER A 5 11.23 -43.52 39.39
CA SER A 5 9.83 -43.68 38.99
C SER A 5 9.74 -43.50 37.48
N MET A 6 9.80 -44.63 36.76
CA MET A 6 9.35 -44.69 35.36
C MET A 6 7.86 -44.34 35.35
N HIS A 7 7.57 -43.09 35.00
CA HIS A 7 6.21 -42.69 34.70
C HIS A 7 5.88 -43.26 33.32
N ASP A 8 5.06 -44.31 33.29
CA ASP A 8 4.37 -44.75 32.08
C ASP A 8 3.57 -43.56 31.54
N ARG A 9 4.14 -42.84 30.57
CA ARG A 9 3.41 -41.79 29.86
C ARG A 9 2.32 -42.46 29.05
N SER A 10 1.09 -42.32 29.53
CA SER A 10 -0.11 -42.75 28.81
C SER A 10 -0.16 -42.11 27.41
N LEU A 11 -0.69 -42.83 26.41
CA LEU A 11 -1.01 -42.28 25.09
C LEU A 11 -1.86 -40.99 25.19
N GLY A 12 -2.68 -40.88 26.23
CA GLY A 12 -3.46 -39.67 26.53
C GLY A 12 -2.60 -38.45 26.87
N ASP A 13 -1.46 -38.63 27.54
CA ASP A 13 -0.54 -37.53 27.88
C ASP A 13 0.23 -37.01 26.65
N LEU A 14 0.57 -37.90 25.71
CA LEU A 14 1.21 -37.55 24.44
C LEU A 14 0.26 -36.77 23.53
N VAL A 15 -0.99 -37.22 23.39
CA VAL A 15 -2.03 -36.50 22.61
C VAL A 15 -2.35 -35.15 23.26
N GLY A 16 -2.43 -35.09 24.59
CA GLY A 16 -2.62 -33.84 25.32
C GLY A 16 -1.46 -32.85 25.15
N THR A 17 -0.23 -33.35 25.02
CA THR A 17 0.96 -32.52 24.81
C THR A 17 1.04 -32.00 23.37
N LEU A 18 0.81 -32.87 22.38
CA LEU A 18 0.73 -32.48 20.96
C LEU A 18 -0.36 -31.43 20.72
N GLY A 19 -1.55 -31.59 21.32
CA GLY A 19 -2.62 -30.59 21.21
C GLY A 19 -2.23 -29.23 21.79
N ARG A 20 -1.51 -29.21 22.92
CA ARG A 20 -0.98 -27.96 23.51
C ARG A 20 0.09 -27.31 22.62
N ASP A 21 0.94 -28.11 21.98
CA ASP A 21 1.99 -27.62 21.09
C ASP A 21 1.42 -27.06 19.79
N VAL A 22 0.40 -27.69 19.21
CA VAL A 22 -0.33 -27.16 18.05
C VAL A 22 -1.01 -25.83 18.38
N VAL A 23 -1.69 -25.73 19.52
CA VAL A 23 -2.30 -24.46 19.98
C VAL A 23 -1.24 -23.38 20.18
N ARG A 24 -0.06 -23.75 20.69
CA ARG A 24 1.07 -22.82 20.85
C ARG A 24 1.60 -22.33 19.51
N LEU A 25 1.75 -23.23 18.54
CA LEU A 25 2.22 -22.89 17.19
C LEU A 25 1.24 -21.96 16.47
N VAL A 26 -0.06 -22.25 16.51
CA VAL A 26 -1.09 -21.38 15.90
C VAL A 26 -1.06 -19.97 16.51
N ARG A 27 -0.90 -19.87 17.83
CA ARG A 27 -0.77 -18.56 18.50
C ARG A 27 0.50 -17.82 18.08
N GLN A 28 1.59 -18.53 17.82
CA GLN A 28 2.83 -17.93 17.33
C GLN A 28 2.68 -17.42 15.90
N GLU A 29 2.04 -18.20 15.03
CA GLU A 29 1.81 -17.81 13.65
C GLU A 29 0.92 -16.56 13.55
N ILE A 30 -0.11 -16.46 14.40
CA ILE A 30 -0.94 -15.26 14.49
C ILE A 30 -0.12 -14.05 14.96
N GLN A 31 0.77 -14.24 15.95
CA GLN A 31 1.65 -13.16 16.42
C GLN A 31 2.64 -12.73 15.35
N LEU A 32 3.21 -13.68 14.61
CA LEU A 32 4.13 -13.41 13.52
C LEU A 32 3.44 -12.68 12.37
N ALA A 33 2.29 -13.19 11.92
CA ALA A 33 1.48 -12.54 10.88
C ALA A 33 1.08 -11.11 11.27
N ARG A 34 0.75 -10.89 12.56
CA ARG A 34 0.49 -9.54 13.07
C ARG A 34 1.73 -8.66 13.02
N ALA A 35 2.89 -9.17 13.43
CA ALA A 35 4.14 -8.43 13.39
C ALA A 35 4.54 -8.06 11.95
N GLU A 36 4.37 -8.98 10.99
CA GLU A 36 4.65 -8.74 9.57
C GLU A 36 3.66 -7.73 8.95
N ALA A 37 2.39 -7.78 9.34
CA ALA A 37 1.39 -6.78 8.94
C ALA A 37 1.74 -5.39 9.50
N ASP A 38 2.15 -5.29 10.77
CA ASP A 38 2.57 -4.04 11.40
C ASP A 38 3.84 -3.47 10.73
N GLU A 39 4.81 -4.33 10.39
CA GLU A 39 6.02 -3.93 9.68
C GLU A 39 5.70 -3.44 8.26
N SER A 40 4.83 -4.16 7.53
CA SER A 40 4.37 -3.79 6.20
C SER A 40 3.66 -2.43 6.22
N LEU A 41 2.80 -2.20 7.22
CA LEU A 41 2.13 -0.92 7.41
C LEU A 41 3.13 0.21 7.68
N LYS A 42 4.10 0.00 8.56
CA LYS A 42 5.16 1.00 8.85
C LYS A 42 5.95 1.35 7.59
N LYS A 43 6.33 0.36 6.77
CA LYS A 43 7.03 0.57 5.50
C LYS A 43 6.16 1.38 4.52
N ALA A 44 4.88 1.05 4.40
CA ALA A 44 3.95 1.79 3.56
C ALA A 44 3.77 3.25 4.00
N ILE A 45 3.63 3.49 5.32
CA ILE A 45 3.55 4.84 5.88
C ILE A 45 4.85 5.62 5.61
N ALA A 46 6.01 5.01 5.85
CA ALA A 46 7.30 5.64 5.59
C ALA A 46 7.45 6.03 4.11
N ALA A 47 7.04 5.14 3.18
CA ALA A 47 7.04 5.44 1.74
C ALA A 47 6.09 6.59 1.38
N LEU A 48 4.90 6.64 1.97
CA LEU A 48 3.96 7.74 1.73
C LEU A 48 4.49 9.07 2.27
N VAL A 49 5.13 9.07 3.44
CA VAL A 49 5.74 10.27 4.03
C VAL A 49 6.88 10.78 3.15
N THR A 50 7.79 9.92 2.70
CA THR A 50 8.91 10.33 1.85
C THR A 50 8.44 10.87 0.50
N ILE A 51 7.47 10.21 -0.14
CA ILE A 51 6.84 10.72 -1.36
C ILE A 51 6.14 12.06 -1.10
N GLY A 52 5.42 12.19 0.02
CA GLY A 52 4.75 13.43 0.41
C GLY A 52 5.71 14.61 0.58
N VAL A 53 6.84 14.39 1.27
CA VAL A 53 7.88 15.42 1.44
C VAL A 53 8.51 15.78 0.09
N ALA A 54 8.84 14.78 -0.74
CA ALA A 54 9.39 15.02 -2.07
C ALA A 54 8.45 15.84 -2.95
N LEU A 55 7.15 15.53 -2.93
CA LEU A 55 6.12 16.29 -3.64
C LEU A 55 5.99 17.72 -3.11
N ALA A 56 6.02 17.92 -1.79
CA ALA A 56 5.96 19.25 -1.20
C ALA A 56 7.15 20.13 -1.64
N ILE A 57 8.37 19.58 -1.61
CA ILE A 57 9.58 20.28 -2.07
C ILE A 57 9.51 20.55 -3.58
N ALA A 58 9.07 19.58 -4.37
CA ALA A 58 8.92 19.75 -5.82
C ALA A 58 7.89 20.83 -6.17
N LEU A 59 6.76 20.90 -5.45
CA LEU A 59 5.75 21.94 -5.62
C LEU A 59 6.29 23.33 -5.24
N ALA A 60 7.01 23.44 -4.12
CA ALA A 60 7.65 24.70 -3.73
C ALA A 60 8.67 25.16 -4.78
N GLY A 61 9.52 24.25 -5.26
CA GLY A 61 10.47 24.53 -6.35
C GLY A 61 9.78 24.93 -7.65
N LEU A 62 8.69 24.26 -8.02
CA LEU A 62 7.90 24.59 -9.20
C LEU A 62 7.32 26.01 -9.10
N VAL A 63 6.77 26.40 -7.94
CA VAL A 63 6.27 27.77 -7.74
C VAL A 63 7.37 28.80 -7.93
N ILE A 64 8.57 28.57 -7.36
CA ILE A 64 9.72 29.46 -7.54
C ILE A 64 10.14 29.54 -9.00
N LEU A 65 10.17 28.41 -9.72
CA LEU A 65 10.50 28.37 -11.15
C LEU A 65 9.46 29.11 -12.00
N LEU A 66 8.17 28.97 -11.71
CA LEU A 66 7.11 29.69 -12.41
C LEU A 66 7.21 31.20 -12.14
N LEU A 67 7.47 31.61 -10.90
CA LEU A 67 7.74 33.01 -10.57
C LEU A 67 8.95 33.54 -11.34
N ALA A 68 10.06 32.80 -11.36
CA ALA A 68 11.25 33.17 -12.12
C ALA A 68 10.96 33.30 -13.62
N ALA A 69 10.16 32.40 -14.19
CA ALA A 69 9.72 32.48 -15.59
C ALA A 69 8.86 33.72 -15.86
N VAL A 70 7.91 34.04 -14.97
CA VAL A 70 7.11 35.27 -15.07
C VAL A 70 7.99 36.50 -14.97
N THR A 71 8.91 36.57 -14.01
CA THR A 71 9.84 37.69 -13.85
C THR A 71 10.74 37.84 -15.07
N ALA A 72 11.27 36.74 -15.61
CA ALA A 72 12.09 36.77 -16.82
C ALA A 72 11.31 37.30 -18.02
N LEU A 73 10.09 36.80 -18.24
CA LEU A 73 9.23 37.20 -19.36
C LEU A 73 8.69 38.63 -19.20
N SER A 74 8.54 39.11 -17.97
CA SER A 74 8.12 40.49 -17.68
C SER A 74 9.15 41.56 -18.09
N ASN A 75 10.38 41.16 -18.44
CA ASN A 75 11.34 42.09 -19.04
C ASN A 75 10.99 42.46 -20.49
N VAL A 76 10.14 41.66 -21.15
CA VAL A 76 9.74 41.85 -22.55
C VAL A 76 8.26 42.20 -22.66
N TRP A 77 7.41 41.61 -21.81
CA TRP A 77 5.95 41.81 -21.81
C TRP A 77 5.46 42.45 -20.52
N GLU A 78 4.25 43.01 -20.53
CA GLU A 78 3.64 43.48 -19.28
C GLU A 78 3.45 42.34 -18.27
N PRO A 79 3.61 42.58 -16.95
CA PRO A 79 3.57 41.53 -15.93
C PRO A 79 2.28 40.68 -15.94
N TRP A 80 1.14 41.28 -16.28
CA TRP A 80 -0.13 40.56 -16.36
C TRP A 80 -0.18 39.60 -17.56
N VAL A 81 0.39 39.98 -18.72
CA VAL A 81 0.48 39.11 -19.90
C VAL A 81 1.45 37.96 -19.64
N ALA A 82 2.62 38.26 -19.06
CA ALA A 82 3.63 37.27 -18.73
C ALA A 82 3.08 36.18 -17.78
N SER A 83 2.37 36.61 -16.72
CA SER A 83 1.75 35.69 -15.77
C SER A 83 0.62 34.84 -16.38
N LEU A 84 -0.22 35.41 -17.26
CA LEU A 84 -1.24 34.64 -17.97
C LEU A 84 -0.65 33.58 -18.89
N VAL A 85 0.42 33.90 -19.63
CA VAL A 85 1.03 32.93 -20.56
C VAL A 85 1.75 31.81 -19.80
N VAL A 86 2.57 32.14 -18.80
CA VAL A 86 3.25 31.12 -17.99
C VAL A 86 2.23 30.26 -17.23
N GLY A 87 1.22 30.89 -16.62
CA GLY A 87 0.14 30.18 -15.93
C GLY A 87 -0.68 29.30 -16.87
N GLY A 88 -1.01 29.79 -18.06
CA GLY A 88 -1.73 29.02 -19.08
C GLY A 88 -0.96 27.78 -19.53
N ILE A 89 0.34 27.90 -19.79
CA ILE A 89 1.20 26.75 -20.12
C ILE A 89 1.23 25.75 -18.96
N ALA A 90 1.39 26.23 -17.72
CA ALA A 90 1.40 25.36 -16.54
C ALA A 90 0.09 24.58 -16.37
N VAL A 91 -1.06 25.21 -16.60
CA VAL A 91 -2.38 24.56 -16.57
C VAL A 91 -2.49 23.48 -17.65
N ILE A 92 -2.04 23.76 -18.87
CA ILE A 92 -2.05 22.77 -19.96
C ILE A 92 -1.21 21.54 -19.59
N VAL A 93 0.00 21.76 -19.06
CA VAL A 93 0.88 20.67 -18.60
C VAL A 93 0.20 19.87 -17.48
N ALA A 94 -0.41 20.55 -16.51
CA ALA A 94 -1.12 19.90 -15.40
C ALA A 94 -2.29 19.02 -15.89
N VAL A 95 -3.07 19.49 -16.86
CA VAL A 95 -4.17 18.71 -17.47
C VAL A 95 -3.64 17.46 -18.18
N ILE A 96 -2.60 17.59 -19.00
CA ILE A 96 -1.98 16.45 -19.72
C ILE A 96 -1.45 15.40 -18.73
N MET A 97 -0.75 15.85 -17.68
CA MET A 97 -0.24 14.96 -16.63
C MET A 97 -1.39 14.29 -15.86
N GLY A 98 -2.43 15.04 -15.51
CA GLY A 98 -3.61 14.53 -14.80
C GLY A 98 -4.33 13.44 -15.60
N MET A 99 -4.56 13.67 -16.89
CA MET A 99 -5.16 12.69 -17.79
C MET A 99 -4.28 11.43 -17.94
N SER A 100 -2.97 11.62 -18.09
CA SER A 100 -2.01 10.51 -18.21
C SER A 100 -1.94 9.67 -16.93
N GLY A 101 -1.95 10.32 -15.76
CA GLY A 101 -1.99 9.66 -14.45
C GLY A 101 -3.27 8.85 -14.27
N GLN A 102 -4.42 9.45 -14.57
CA GLN A 102 -5.71 8.76 -14.48
C GLN A 102 -5.77 7.54 -15.43
N LYS A 103 -5.22 7.66 -16.64
CA LYS A 103 -5.12 6.54 -17.58
C LYS A 103 -4.26 5.41 -17.02
N LYS A 104 -3.08 5.73 -16.47
CA LYS A 104 -2.18 4.74 -15.85
C LYS A 104 -2.83 4.02 -14.66
N LEU A 105 -3.56 4.74 -13.80
CA LEU A 105 -4.28 4.15 -12.67
C LEU A 105 -5.44 3.25 -13.12
N ARG A 106 -6.07 3.53 -14.27
CA ARG A 106 -7.11 2.67 -14.85
C ARG A 106 -6.53 1.42 -15.52
N THR A 107 -5.37 1.52 -16.17
CA THR A 107 -4.72 0.39 -16.86
C THR A 107 -3.98 -0.53 -15.89
N THR A 108 -3.37 0.04 -14.85
CA THR A 108 -2.85 -0.72 -13.72
C THR A 108 -4.04 -1.13 -12.88
N SER A 109 -4.60 -2.31 -13.20
CA SER A 109 -5.62 -2.97 -12.39
C SER A 109 -5.13 -3.12 -10.95
N LEU A 110 -5.36 -2.12 -10.10
CA LEU A 110 -5.21 -2.21 -8.65
C LEU A 110 -6.22 -3.21 -8.05
N ALA A 111 -7.22 -3.59 -8.84
CA ALA A 111 -8.02 -4.78 -8.58
C ALA A 111 -7.15 -6.04 -8.80
N PRO A 112 -6.93 -6.90 -7.79
CA PRO A 112 -6.27 -8.16 -8.01
C PRO A 112 -7.16 -9.00 -8.95
N ARG A 113 -6.71 -9.24 -10.18
CA ARG A 113 -7.46 -10.01 -11.18
C ARG A 113 -7.79 -11.42 -10.66
N ARG A 114 -6.83 -12.03 -9.96
CA ARG A 114 -6.95 -13.33 -9.29
C ARG A 114 -8.06 -13.35 -8.24
N THR A 115 -8.15 -12.32 -7.38
CA THR A 115 -9.18 -12.25 -6.33
C THR A 115 -10.58 -12.07 -6.90
N ARG A 116 -10.74 -11.38 -8.03
CA ARG A 116 -12.06 -11.26 -8.67
C ARG A 116 -12.55 -12.57 -9.28
N GLU A 117 -11.67 -13.33 -9.94
CA GLU A 117 -12.01 -14.66 -10.46
C GLU A 117 -12.31 -15.65 -9.34
N SER A 118 -11.47 -15.70 -8.30
CA SER A 118 -11.71 -16.60 -7.15
C SER A 118 -13.01 -16.26 -6.42
N LEU A 119 -13.35 -14.98 -6.23
CA LEU A 119 -14.61 -14.57 -5.59
C LEU A 119 -15.86 -14.85 -6.46
N GLN A 120 -15.71 -14.93 -7.79
CA GLN A 120 -16.80 -15.32 -8.68
C GLN A 120 -17.03 -16.84 -8.63
N HIS A 121 -15.94 -17.62 -8.67
CA HIS A 121 -15.99 -19.07 -8.54
C HIS A 121 -16.55 -19.50 -7.18
N ASP A 122 -16.14 -18.84 -6.10
CA ASP A 122 -16.67 -19.10 -4.75
C ASP A 122 -18.17 -18.78 -4.64
N ARG A 123 -18.65 -17.77 -5.36
CA ARG A 123 -20.09 -17.43 -5.40
C ARG A 123 -20.92 -18.44 -6.18
N GLU A 124 -20.37 -19.02 -7.25
CA GLU A 124 -21.02 -20.10 -8.00
C GLU A 124 -21.10 -21.38 -7.15
N MET A 125 -20.00 -21.76 -6.49
CA MET A 125 -19.94 -22.94 -5.62
C MET A 125 -20.92 -22.85 -4.43
N VAL A 126 -21.07 -21.67 -3.82
CA VAL A 126 -22.03 -21.43 -2.73
C VAL A 126 -23.49 -21.44 -3.23
N ARG A 127 -23.75 -20.97 -4.46
CA ARG A 127 -25.11 -21.03 -5.04
C ARG A 127 -25.53 -22.45 -5.42
N GLU A 128 -24.58 -23.31 -5.78
CA GLU A 128 -24.82 -24.70 -6.13
C GLU A 128 -25.15 -25.57 -4.90
N HIS A 129 -24.57 -25.27 -3.73
CA HIS A 129 -24.81 -26.03 -2.49
C HIS A 129 -26.05 -25.61 -1.69
N VAL A 130 -26.75 -24.54 -2.11
CA VAL A 130 -27.96 -24.01 -1.43
C VAL A 130 -29.25 -24.33 -2.20
N ARG A 131 -29.14 -25.04 -3.34
CA ARG A 131 -30.28 -25.50 -4.15
C ARG A 131 -30.40 -27.01 -4.12
#